data_AF-A0A1U7DBN4-F1
#
_entry.id   AF-A0A1U7DBN4-F1
#
_cell.length_a   1.000
_cell.length_b   1.000
_cell.length_c   1.000
_cell.angle_alpha   90.00
_cell.angle_beta   90.00
_cell.angle_gamma   90.00
#
_symmetry.space_group_name_H-M   'P 1'
#
loop_
_entity.id
_entity.type
_entity.pdbx_description
1 polymer ?
#
loop_
_entity_poly.entity_id
_entity_poly.type
_entity_poly.pdbx_seq_one_letter_code
_entity_poly.pdbx_strand_id
1 'polypeptide(L)'
;MIRLLVVALAAIQTFAGPAADAGPLFGSGAPRGDGHHASPAPGYSGQVYVTPDGCTYSRAQATGYRPTWHLILNGAAAGLTDAHRRCPSMLGDYQRL
;
A
#
# COMPACT_ATOMS: atom_id res chain seq x y z
N MET A 1 39.13 40.56 -13.85
CA MET A 1 39.98 40.86 -12.69
C MET A 1 39.09 41.18 -11.49
N ILE A 2 39.52 40.78 -10.30
CA ILE A 2 38.99 41.04 -8.95
C ILE A 2 37.96 40.03 -8.40
N ARG A 3 38.48 39.28 -7.42
CA ARG A 3 37.86 38.41 -6.43
C ARG A 3 37.16 39.25 -5.36
N LEU A 4 36.04 38.78 -4.83
CA LEU A 4 35.72 38.92 -3.40
C LEU A 4 34.82 37.76 -2.96
N LEU A 5 35.42 36.87 -2.17
CA LEU A 5 34.74 35.93 -1.30
C LEU A 5 33.96 36.71 -0.23
N VAL A 6 32.72 36.32 0.04
CA VAL A 6 32.18 36.35 1.41
C VAL A 6 31.50 35.01 1.67
N VAL A 7 32.17 34.21 2.49
CA VAL A 7 31.65 32.99 3.12
C VAL A 7 30.57 33.41 4.11
N ALA A 8 29.30 33.12 3.80
CA ALA A 8 28.22 33.28 4.76
C ALA A 8 28.09 31.98 5.57
N LEU A 9 28.26 32.15 6.88
CA LEU A 9 28.24 31.14 7.93
C LEU A 9 27.15 30.07 7.77
N ALA A 10 27.59 28.82 7.89
CA ALA A 10 26.74 27.67 8.17
C ALA A 10 26.07 27.84 9.55
N ALA A 11 24.76 27.99 9.57
CA ALA A 11 23.94 27.74 10.75
C ALA A 11 23.20 26.42 10.54
N ILE A 12 23.88 25.32 10.86
CA ILE A 12 23.27 23.98 10.88
C ILE A 12 22.43 23.92 12.15
N GLN A 13 21.14 24.28 12.04
CA GLN A 13 20.16 24.08 13.09
C GLN A 13 19.88 22.57 13.17
N THR A 14 20.44 21.90 14.18
CA THR A 14 20.15 20.52 14.53
C THR A 14 18.78 20.46 15.21
N PHE A 15 17.73 20.25 14.43
CA PHE A 15 16.41 19.91 14.98
C PHE A 15 16.45 18.45 15.49
N ALA A 16 16.79 18.27 16.76
CA ALA A 16 16.55 17.02 17.48
C ALA A 16 15.08 16.99 17.94
N GLY A 17 14.18 16.52 17.08
CA GLY A 17 12.80 16.16 17.44
C GLY A 17 12.73 14.68 17.86
N PRO A 18 11.83 14.30 18.77
CA PRO A 18 11.80 12.96 19.35
C PRO A 18 11.49 11.93 18.27
N ALA A 19 12.26 10.83 18.26
CA ALA A 19 11.86 9.61 17.60
C ALA A 19 10.51 9.20 18.22
N ALA A 20 9.41 9.46 17.51
CA ALA A 20 8.18 8.78 17.80
C ALA A 20 8.50 7.29 17.71
N ASP A 21 8.33 6.56 18.81
CA ASP A 21 8.25 5.11 18.81
C ASP A 21 7.21 4.73 17.74
N ALA A 22 7.71 4.39 16.55
CA ALA A 22 6.97 3.64 15.56
C ALA A 22 6.83 2.23 16.14
N GLY A 23 6.00 2.10 17.18
CA GLY A 23 5.37 0.84 17.50
C GLY A 23 4.74 0.30 16.20
N PRO A 24 4.66 -1.02 16.02
CA PRO A 24 4.28 -1.60 14.73
C PRO A 24 2.85 -1.15 14.37
N LEU A 25 2.77 -0.06 13.60
CA LEU A 25 1.54 0.43 12.95
C LEU A 25 1.20 -0.45 11.74
N PHE A 26 1.89 -1.58 11.60
CA PHE A 26 1.51 -2.69 10.76
C PHE A 26 0.91 -3.73 11.69
N GLY A 27 -0.41 -3.69 11.85
CA GLY A 27 -1.13 -4.72 12.59
C GLY A 27 -0.68 -6.09 12.08
N SER A 28 -0.08 -6.89 12.95
CA SER A 28 0.33 -8.26 12.69
C SER A 28 -0.91 -9.12 12.56
N GLY A 29 -1.66 -8.94 11.46
CA GLY A 29 -2.75 -9.80 11.09
C GLY A 29 -2.16 -11.15 10.69
N ALA A 30 -2.25 -12.13 11.58
CA ALA A 30 -2.01 -13.52 11.22
C ALA A 30 -2.81 -13.84 9.93
N PRO A 31 -2.25 -14.59 8.96
CA PRO A 31 -2.95 -14.93 7.73
C PRO A 31 -4.23 -15.67 8.11
N ARG A 32 -5.38 -14.99 7.99
CA ARG A 32 -6.68 -15.59 8.23
C ARG A 32 -7.09 -16.36 6.97
N GLY A 33 -6.74 -17.64 6.99
CA GLY A 33 -7.50 -18.74 6.41
C GLY A 33 -7.47 -18.86 4.88
N ASP A 34 -7.32 -20.11 4.45
CA ASP A 34 -7.40 -20.63 3.08
C ASP A 34 -8.81 -20.53 2.47
N GLY A 35 -9.51 -19.41 2.71
CA GLY A 35 -10.64 -19.04 1.88
C GLY A 35 -10.07 -18.60 0.54
N HIS A 36 -10.31 -19.35 -0.53
CA HIS A 36 -10.01 -18.88 -1.88
C HIS A 36 -10.91 -17.68 -2.19
N HIS A 37 -10.54 -16.49 -1.74
CA HIS A 37 -11.18 -15.27 -2.22
C HIS A 37 -10.96 -15.19 -3.72
N ALA A 38 -12.06 -15.05 -4.45
CA ALA A 38 -12.04 -15.05 -5.89
C ALA A 38 -11.07 -13.97 -6.38
N SER A 39 -9.96 -14.39 -6.98
CA SER A 39 -9.11 -13.47 -7.72
C SER A 39 -9.79 -13.12 -9.05
N PRO A 40 -9.51 -11.93 -9.61
CA PRO A 40 -10.01 -11.58 -10.95
C PRO A 40 -9.62 -12.64 -11.97
N ALA A 41 -10.51 -12.87 -12.93
CA ALA A 41 -10.26 -13.80 -14.02
C ALA A 41 -8.95 -13.42 -14.77
N PRO A 42 -8.21 -14.42 -15.31
CA PRO A 42 -7.07 -14.14 -16.16
C PRO A 42 -7.43 -13.17 -17.28
N GLY A 43 -6.62 -12.12 -17.46
CA GLY A 43 -6.88 -11.06 -18.46
C GLY A 43 -7.69 -9.87 -17.95
N TYR A 44 -8.19 -9.88 -16.71
CA TYR A 44 -8.81 -8.70 -16.11
C TYR A 44 -7.80 -7.55 -16.00
N SER A 45 -8.11 -6.43 -16.66
CA SER A 45 -7.24 -5.26 -16.80
C SER A 45 -7.72 -4.02 -16.04
N GLY A 46 -8.86 -4.11 -15.35
CA GLY A 46 -9.41 -2.99 -14.57
C GLY A 46 -8.49 -2.56 -13.42
N GLN A 47 -8.54 -1.28 -13.06
CA GLN A 47 -7.72 -0.76 -11.95
C GLN A 47 -8.29 -1.13 -10.57
N VAL A 48 -9.60 -1.40 -10.51
CA VAL A 48 -10.34 -1.74 -9.28
C VAL A 48 -11.07 -3.05 -9.51
N TYR A 49 -11.09 -3.92 -8.51
CA TYR A 49 -11.87 -5.14 -8.51
C TYR A 49 -12.70 -5.26 -7.23
N VAL A 50 -13.97 -5.63 -7.36
CA VAL A 50 -14.86 -5.89 -6.22
C VAL A 50 -15.22 -7.36 -6.24
N THR A 51 -14.89 -8.06 -5.16
CA THR A 51 -15.25 -9.48 -4.98
C THR A 51 -16.76 -9.63 -4.75
N PRO A 52 -17.34 -10.81 -5.01
CA PRO A 52 -18.74 -11.10 -4.67
C PRO A 52 -19.08 -10.88 -3.19
N ASP A 53 -18.11 -11.07 -2.30
CA ASP A 53 -18.26 -10.84 -0.85
C ASP A 53 -18.21 -9.35 -0.46
N GLY A 54 -18.01 -8.45 -1.42
CA GLY A 54 -18.01 -7.01 -1.18
C GLY A 54 -16.68 -6.44 -0.70
N CYS A 55 -15.55 -7.14 -0.85
CA CYS A 55 -14.23 -6.57 -0.64
C CYS A 55 -13.72 -5.88 -1.92
N THR A 56 -13.25 -4.63 -1.80
CA THR A 56 -12.71 -3.82 -2.90
C THR A 56 -11.18 -3.84 -2.90
N TYR A 57 -10.57 -4.02 -4.07
CA TYR A 57 -9.12 -4.07 -4.26
C TYR A 57 -8.64 -3.14 -5.38
N SER A 58 -7.42 -2.61 -5.23
CA SER A 58 -6.71 -1.87 -6.27
C SER A 58 -5.62 -2.72 -6.91
N ARG A 59 -5.45 -2.57 -8.23
CA ARG A 59 -4.42 -3.28 -9.01
C ARG A 59 -3.06 -2.59 -8.87
N ALA A 60 -2.02 -3.37 -8.60
CA ALA A 60 -0.64 -2.93 -8.68
C ALA A 60 0.15 -3.88 -9.59
N GLN A 61 0.89 -3.33 -10.55
CA GLN A 61 1.73 -4.11 -11.45
C GLN A 61 2.96 -3.29 -11.85
N ALA A 62 4.14 -3.86 -11.63
CA ALA A 62 5.40 -3.38 -12.21
C ALA A 62 5.75 -4.17 -13.47
N THR A 63 6.52 -3.57 -14.37
CA THR A 63 7.00 -4.25 -15.58
C THR A 63 7.81 -5.49 -15.20
N GLY A 64 7.48 -6.64 -15.80
CA GLY A 64 8.12 -7.93 -15.51
C GLY A 64 7.50 -8.72 -14.35
N TYR A 65 6.57 -8.13 -13.60
CA TYR A 65 5.90 -8.79 -12.47
C TYR A 65 4.43 -9.08 -12.78
N ARG A 66 3.89 -10.11 -12.11
CA ARG A 66 2.46 -10.40 -12.13
C ARG A 66 1.68 -9.31 -11.40
N PRO A 67 0.43 -9.01 -11.82
CA PRO A 67 -0.44 -8.10 -11.08
C PRO A 67 -0.74 -8.64 -9.69
N THR A 68 -0.75 -7.74 -8.72
CA THR A 68 -1.18 -7.98 -7.35
C THR A 68 -2.38 -7.08 -7.05
N TRP A 69 -3.21 -7.49 -6.10
CA TRP A 69 -4.45 -6.79 -5.75
C TRP A 69 -4.46 -6.44 -4.28
N HIS A 70 -4.53 -5.16 -3.94
CA HIS A 70 -4.40 -4.68 -2.56
C HIS A 70 -5.73 -4.16 -2.03
N LEU A 71 -6.09 -4.56 -0.81
CA LEU A 71 -7.35 -4.19 -0.17
C LEU A 71 -7.48 -2.67 -0.01
N ILE A 72 -8.62 -2.12 -0.39
CA ILE A 72 -9.02 -0.74 -0.08
C ILE A 72 -9.84 -0.77 1.21
N LEU A 73 -9.35 -0.09 2.25
CA LEU A 73 -9.99 -0.13 3.58
C LEU A 73 -11.30 0.67 3.65
N ASN A 74 -11.29 1.90 3.13
CA ASN A 74 -12.39 2.86 3.22
C ASN A 74 -12.94 3.19 1.82
N GLY A 75 -13.40 2.18 1.10
CA GLY A 75 -13.85 2.33 -0.29
C GLY A 75 -15.10 3.20 -0.44
N ALA A 76 -15.97 3.28 0.58
CA ALA A 76 -17.22 4.05 0.52
C ALA A 76 -16.99 5.54 0.23
N ALA A 77 -15.88 6.11 0.69
CA ALA A 77 -15.49 7.49 0.40
C ALA A 77 -15.26 7.77 -1.10
N ALA A 78 -15.03 6.72 -1.89
CA ALA A 78 -14.85 6.77 -3.34
C ALA A 78 -15.99 6.09 -4.12
N GLY A 79 -17.13 5.80 -3.47
CA GLY A 79 -18.27 5.11 -4.10
C GLY A 79 -18.07 3.60 -4.31
N LEU A 80 -17.14 3.00 -3.55
CA LEU A 80 -16.86 1.57 -3.52
C LEU A 80 -17.36 0.96 -2.19
N THR A 81 -16.97 -0.28 -1.88
CA THR A 81 -17.31 -0.93 -0.62
C THR A 81 -16.18 -0.81 0.41
N ASP A 82 -16.54 -0.68 1.69
CA ASP A 82 -15.57 -0.70 2.78
C ASP A 82 -15.10 -2.12 3.10
N ALA A 83 -13.85 -2.24 3.54
CA ALA A 83 -13.31 -3.51 3.99
C ALA A 83 -13.96 -3.96 5.30
N HIS A 84 -14.07 -5.28 5.46
CA HIS A 84 -14.50 -5.91 6.69
C HIS A 84 -13.52 -7.02 7.12
N ARG A 85 -13.73 -7.57 8.32
CA ARG A 85 -12.78 -8.52 8.96
C ARG A 85 -12.48 -9.80 8.18
N ARG A 86 -13.28 -10.10 7.14
CA ARG A 86 -13.13 -11.29 6.29
C ARG A 86 -12.47 -10.97 4.94
N CYS A 87 -12.10 -9.71 4.69
CA CYS A 87 -11.34 -9.33 3.51
C CYS A 87 -9.86 -9.64 3.74
N PRO A 88 -9.23 -10.46 2.87
CA PRO A 88 -7.78 -10.55 2.80
C PRO A 88 -7.18 -9.19 2.50
N SER A 89 -5.98 -8.96 3.03
CA SER A 89 -5.21 -7.77 2.71
C SER A 89 -4.79 -7.69 1.24
N MET A 90 -4.65 -8.85 0.58
CA MET A 90 -4.25 -8.93 -0.82
C MET A 90 -4.94 -10.12 -1.51
N LEU A 91 -5.07 -10.06 -2.84
CA LEU A 91 -5.42 -11.20 -3.69
C LEU A 91 -4.30 -11.46 -4.69
N GLY A 92 -4.11 -12.73 -5.03
CA GLY A 92 -3.05 -13.18 -5.92
C GLY A 92 -2.29 -14.35 -5.34
N ASP A 93 -1.50 -14.99 -6.19
CA ASP A 93 -0.72 -16.16 -5.84
C ASP A 93 0.56 -15.72 -5.10
N TYR A 94 0.50 -15.64 -3.77
CA TYR A 94 1.60 -15.24 -2.90
C TYR A 94 2.84 -16.13 -3.01
N GLN A 95 2.68 -17.33 -3.56
CA GLN A 95 3.74 -18.35 -3.61
C GLN A 95 4.77 -18.11 -4.73
N ARG A 96 4.61 -17.06 -5.54
CA ARG A 96 5.52 -16.77 -6.67
C ARG A 96 6.04 -15.33 -6.69
N LEU A 97 6.15 -14.70 -5.53
CA LEU A 97 6.94 -13.47 -5.36
C LEU A 97 8.40 -13.81 -5.06
#